data_AF-A0A4Z0RL06-F1
#
_entry.id   AF-A0A4Z0RL06-F1
#
_cell.length_a   1.000
_cell.length_b   1.000
_cell.length_c   1.000
_cell.angle_alpha   90.00
_cell.angle_beta   90.00
_cell.angle_gamma   90.00
#
_symmetry.space_group_name_H-M   'P 1'
#
loop_
_entity.id
_entity.type
_entity.pdbx_description
1 polymer ?
#
loop_
_entity_poly.entity_id
_entity_poly.type
_entity_poly.pdbx_seq_one_letter_code
_entity_poly.pdbx_strand_id
1 'polypeptide(L)'
;MQVRSRPAFTLVESVIVLGVMGVLITSFTLIPRSEKQTWSKFEREFNEAYMIARQKQVGRNEEFYIDVREDHVNVDGQVIQVPANWTGGLRVIRCQVFTMAPISFALYNKETMRRRNVVFQLGGGTFHVDP
;
A
#
# COMPACT_ATOMS: atom_id res chain seq x y z
N MET A 1 -12.10 -35.91 58.18
CA MET A 1 -11.03 -35.12 57.53
C MET A 1 -11.68 -34.09 56.62
N GLN A 2 -11.79 -32.84 57.08
CA GLN A 2 -12.39 -31.75 56.31
C GLN A 2 -11.27 -30.98 55.61
N VAL A 3 -11.15 -31.17 54.29
CA VAL A 3 -10.24 -30.36 53.48
C VAL A 3 -10.89 -28.98 53.32
N ARG A 4 -10.36 -28.00 54.04
CA ARG A 4 -10.78 -26.60 53.98
C ARG A 4 -10.29 -26.03 52.65
N SER A 5 -11.11 -26.13 51.60
CA SER A 5 -10.86 -25.43 50.33
C SER A 5 -10.92 -23.93 50.60
N ARG A 6 -9.83 -23.22 50.28
CA ARG A 6 -9.75 -21.76 50.43
C ARG A 6 -10.34 -21.12 49.16
N PRO A 7 -11.55 -20.53 49.19
CA PRO A 7 -12.23 -20.00 48.00
C PRO A 7 -11.50 -18.81 47.36
N ALA A 8 -10.57 -18.17 48.08
CA ALA A 8 -9.73 -17.10 47.55
C ALA A 8 -8.69 -17.59 46.54
N PHE A 9 -8.23 -18.85 46.64
CA PHE A 9 -7.21 -19.41 45.75
C PHE A 9 -7.79 -19.71 44.35
N THR A 10 -9.04 -20.16 44.29
CA THR A 10 -9.77 -20.46 43.04
C THR A 10 -10.11 -19.21 42.22
N LEU A 11 -10.24 -18.04 42.85
CA LEU A 11 -10.61 -16.80 42.18
C LEU A 11 -9.39 -16.18 41.47
N VAL A 12 -8.23 -16.18 42.13
CA VAL A 12 -6.96 -15.71 41.55
C VAL A 12 -6.57 -16.57 40.35
N GLU A 13 -6.69 -17.89 40.46
CA GLU A 13 -6.42 -18.82 39.36
C GLU A 13 -7.33 -18.57 38.15
N SER A 14 -8.62 -18.31 38.39
CA SER A 14 -9.59 -17.98 37.33
C SER A 14 -9.26 -16.66 36.64
N VAL A 15 -8.82 -15.64 37.38
CA VAL A 15 -8.40 -14.34 36.81
C VAL A 15 -7.14 -14.48 35.96
N ILE A 16 -6.18 -15.30 36.39
CA ILE A 16 -4.96 -15.58 35.62
C ILE A 16 -5.31 -16.32 34.34
N VAL A 17 -6.16 -17.34 34.40
CA VAL A 17 -6.59 -18.11 33.22
C VAL A 17 -7.36 -17.22 32.23
N LEU A 18 -8.25 -16.35 32.71
CA LEU A 18 -8.96 -15.40 31.86
C LEU A 18 -8.02 -14.36 31.23
N GLY A 19 -7.02 -13.88 31.97
CA GLY A 19 -6.00 -12.97 31.46
C GLY A 19 -5.15 -13.61 30.37
N VAL A 20 -4.68 -14.85 30.58
CA VAL A 20 -3.91 -15.62 29.60
C VAL A 20 -4.76 -15.90 28.35
N MET A 21 -6.02 -16.29 28.52
CA MET A 21 -6.94 -16.48 27.40
C MET A 21 -7.19 -15.18 26.62
N GLY A 22 -7.35 -14.05 27.31
CA GLY A 22 -7.53 -12.74 26.65
C GLY A 22 -6.32 -12.32 25.81
N VAL A 23 -5.10 -12.57 26.32
CA VAL A 23 -3.85 -12.30 25.59
C VAL A 23 -3.69 -13.23 24.39
N LEU A 24 -4.02 -14.51 24.54
CA LEU A 24 -3.96 -15.47 23.43
C LEU A 24 -4.94 -15.11 22.31
N ILE A 25 -6.19 -14.78 22.64
CA ILE A 25 -7.21 -14.41 21.64
C ILE A 25 -6.80 -13.15 20.87
N THR A 26 -6.28 -12.13 21.57
CA THR A 26 -5.81 -10.89 20.92
C THR A 26 -4.56 -11.11 20.05
N SER A 27 -3.69 -12.04 20.43
CA SER A 27 -2.49 -12.38 19.65
C SER A 27 -2.81 -13.08 18.33
N PHE A 28 -3.90 -13.86 18.27
CA PHE A 28 -4.31 -14.57 17.04
C PHE A 28 -5.16 -13.72 16.09
N THR A 29 -5.93 -12.73 16.59
CA THR A 29 -6.77 -11.88 15.73
C THR A 29 -6.00 -10.73 15.06
N LEU A 30 -4.82 -10.38 15.60
CA LEU A 30 -3.95 -9.31 15.12
C LEU A 30 -2.78 -9.82 14.26
N ILE A 31 -2.87 -11.01 13.66
CA ILE A 31 -1.93 -11.37 12.59
C ILE A 31 -2.45 -10.69 11.32
N PRO A 32 -1.91 -9.54 10.88
CA PRO A 32 -2.27 -8.97 9.61
C PRO A 32 -1.89 -10.01 8.56
N ARG A 33 -2.89 -10.65 7.98
CA ARG A 33 -2.72 -11.51 6.81
C ARG A 33 -1.97 -10.65 5.80
N SER A 34 -0.73 -11.01 5.49
CA SER A 34 0.10 -10.30 4.50
C SER A 34 -0.72 -10.24 3.22
N GLU A 35 -1.38 -9.10 3.02
CA GLU A 35 -2.33 -8.92 1.94
C GLU A 35 -1.48 -8.78 0.69
N LYS A 36 -1.43 -9.86 -0.11
CA LYS A 36 -0.70 -9.89 -1.37
C LYS A 36 -1.05 -8.62 -2.14
N GLN A 37 -0.03 -7.88 -2.58
CA GLN A 37 -0.22 -6.64 -3.34
C GLN A 37 -1.02 -6.97 -4.60
N THR A 38 -2.28 -6.57 -4.63
CA THR A 38 -3.17 -6.72 -5.79
C THR A 38 -3.11 -5.47 -6.64
N TRP A 39 -3.55 -5.59 -7.91
CA TRP A 39 -3.61 -4.43 -8.79
C TRP A 39 -4.49 -3.30 -8.24
N SER A 40 -5.65 -3.64 -7.66
CA SER A 40 -6.55 -2.64 -7.07
C SER A 40 -5.92 -1.90 -5.88
N LYS A 41 -5.07 -2.60 -5.10
CA LYS A 41 -4.33 -1.98 -3.99
C LYS A 41 -3.25 -1.02 -4.49
N PHE A 42 -2.50 -1.44 -5.51
CA PHE A 42 -1.54 -0.57 -6.20
C PHE A 42 -2.22 0.66 -6.79
N GLU A 43 -3.33 0.53 -7.51
CA GLU A 43 -4.07 1.68 -8.07
C GLU A 43 -4.49 2.66 -6.99
N ARG A 44 -5.00 2.16 -5.85
CA ARG A 44 -5.41 3.00 -4.73
C ARG A 44 -4.21 3.76 -4.13
N GLU A 45 -3.15 3.05 -3.79
CA GLU A 45 -1.93 3.64 -3.20
C GLU A 45 -1.26 4.62 -4.16
N PHE A 46 -1.18 4.27 -5.44
CA PHE A 46 -0.66 5.15 -6.49
C PHE A 46 -1.53 6.40 -6.66
N ASN A 47 -2.86 6.27 -6.68
CA ASN A 47 -3.76 7.40 -6.81
C ASN A 47 -3.62 8.38 -5.63
N GLU A 48 -3.56 7.84 -4.41
CA GLU A 48 -3.37 8.64 -3.19
C GLU A 48 -2.04 9.40 -3.22
N ALA A 49 -0.94 8.71 -3.52
CA ALA A 49 0.39 9.32 -3.64
C ALA A 49 0.44 10.38 -4.74
N TYR A 50 -0.17 10.08 -5.90
CA TYR A 50 -0.25 11.00 -7.02
C TYR A 50 -1.05 12.25 -6.68
N MET A 51 -2.20 12.11 -6.02
CA MET A 51 -3.02 13.26 -5.60
C MET A 51 -2.29 14.15 -4.59
N ILE A 52 -1.56 13.56 -3.62
CA ILE A 52 -0.77 14.31 -2.65
C ILE A 52 0.35 15.10 -3.36
N ALA A 53 1.11 14.45 -4.23
CA ALA A 53 2.17 15.09 -5.00
C ALA A 53 1.62 16.21 -5.91
N ARG A 54 0.45 15.98 -6.52
CA ARG A 54 -0.25 16.96 -7.35
C ARG A 54 -0.72 18.16 -6.54
N GLN A 55 -1.30 17.95 -5.36
CA GLN A 55 -1.77 19.04 -4.49
C GLN A 55 -0.59 19.92 -4.06
N LYS A 56 0.54 19.31 -3.70
CA LYS A 56 1.78 20.02 -3.38
C LYS A 56 2.29 20.82 -4.58
N GLN A 57 2.30 20.20 -5.76
CA GLN A 57 2.66 20.84 -7.01
C GLN A 57 1.79 22.07 -7.35
N VAL A 58 0.46 21.96 -7.26
CA VAL A 58 -0.44 23.09 -7.57
C VAL A 58 -0.35 24.18 -6.49
N GLY A 59 -0.21 23.80 -5.23
CA GLY A 59 -0.14 24.74 -4.11
C GLY A 59 1.20 25.49 -4.00
N ARG A 60 2.30 24.89 -4.44
CA ARG A 60 3.66 25.45 -4.31
C ARG A 60 4.36 25.76 -5.63
N ASN A 61 3.71 25.46 -6.76
CA ASN A 61 4.29 25.51 -8.10
C ASN A 61 5.60 24.70 -8.23
N GLU A 62 5.70 23.60 -7.46
CA GLU A 62 6.83 22.69 -7.47
C GLU A 62 6.62 21.58 -8.51
N GLU A 63 7.72 21.08 -9.05
CA GLU A 63 7.74 19.86 -9.83
C GLU A 63 7.89 18.64 -8.93
N PHE A 64 7.35 17.51 -9.38
CA PHE A 64 7.59 16.24 -8.71
C PHE A 64 7.98 15.17 -9.73
N TYR A 65 8.55 14.08 -9.22
CA TYR A 65 9.07 13.00 -10.04
C TYR A 65 8.34 11.70 -9.72
N ILE A 66 8.07 10.93 -10.77
CA ILE A 66 7.63 9.55 -10.67
C ILE A 66 8.78 8.68 -11.19
N ASP A 67 9.39 7.91 -10.30
CA ASP A 67 10.45 6.96 -10.62
C ASP A 67 9.88 5.55 -10.63
N VAL A 68 9.77 4.96 -11.82
CA VAL A 68 9.31 3.59 -12.04
C VAL A 68 10.53 2.68 -12.03
N ARG A 69 10.54 1.74 -11.09
CA ARG A 69 11.52 0.65 -10.96
C ARG A 69 10.83 -0.69 -11.24
N GLU A 70 11.62 -1.75 -11.23
CA GLU A 70 11.11 -3.10 -11.51
C GLU A 70 10.10 -3.57 -10.46
N ASP A 71 10.39 -3.31 -9.19
CA ASP A 71 9.65 -3.79 -8.01
C ASP A 71 8.75 -2.73 -7.36
N HIS A 72 9.02 -1.45 -7.58
CA HIS A 72 8.27 -0.36 -6.98
C HIS A 72 8.14 0.87 -7.90
N VAL A 73 7.18 1.73 -7.58
CA VAL A 73 7.03 3.06 -8.17
C VAL A 73 7.15 4.07 -7.05
N ASN A 74 8.04 5.05 -7.20
CA ASN A 74 8.21 6.14 -6.27
C ASN A 74 7.54 7.41 -6.81
N VAL A 75 6.63 8.01 -6.05
CA VAL A 75 5.94 9.26 -6.37
C VAL A 75 6.29 10.31 -5.31
N ASP A 76 7.13 11.28 -5.65
CA ASP A 76 7.58 12.36 -4.75
C ASP A 76 8.07 11.88 -3.36
N GLY A 77 8.73 10.71 -3.31
CA GLY A 77 9.22 10.09 -2.07
C GLY A 77 8.30 9.01 -1.49
N GLN A 78 7.07 8.85 -2.00
CA GLN A 78 6.17 7.76 -1.60
C GLN A 78 6.45 6.51 -2.43
N VAL A 79 6.87 5.43 -1.77
CA VAL A 79 7.19 4.16 -2.43
C VAL A 79 5.96 3.26 -2.45
N ILE A 80 5.44 2.98 -3.64
CA ILE A 80 4.33 2.05 -3.88
C ILE A 80 4.88 0.75 -4.47
N GLN A 81 4.60 -0.37 -3.83
CA GLN A 81 5.04 -1.68 -4.31
C GLN A 81 4.23 -2.11 -5.54
N VAL A 82 4.92 -2.61 -6.57
CA VAL A 82 4.28 -3.18 -7.76
C VAL A 82 3.50 -4.45 -7.36
N PRO A 83 2.31 -4.71 -7.94
CA PRO A 83 1.53 -5.91 -7.60
C PRO A 83 2.30 -7.20 -7.83
N ALA A 84 1.93 -8.24 -7.06
CA ALA A 84 2.52 -9.56 -7.22
C ALA A 84 2.38 -10.03 -8.68
N ASN A 85 3.47 -10.53 -9.25
CA ASN A 85 3.58 -10.99 -10.64
C ASN A 85 3.61 -9.88 -11.69
N TRP A 86 3.68 -8.60 -11.29
CA TRP A 86 3.92 -7.48 -12.18
C TRP A 86 5.36 -6.97 -12.05
N THR A 87 5.86 -6.34 -13.10
CA THR A 87 7.16 -5.66 -13.11
C THR A 87 7.05 -4.34 -13.82
N GLY A 88 7.63 -3.30 -13.24
CA GLY A 88 7.84 -2.04 -13.95
C GLY A 88 9.02 -2.12 -14.91
N GLY A 89 9.06 -1.15 -15.81
CA GLY A 89 10.30 -0.81 -16.51
C GLY A 89 11.09 0.25 -15.72
N LEU A 90 12.25 0.64 -16.25
CA LEU A 90 13.04 1.75 -15.71
C LEU A 90 12.65 3.05 -16.41
N ARG A 91 11.89 3.92 -15.73
CA ARG A 91 11.44 5.19 -16.30
C ARG A 91 11.28 6.27 -15.23
N VAL A 92 11.86 7.44 -15.48
CA VAL A 92 11.62 8.63 -14.66
C VAL A 92 10.71 9.59 -15.43
N ILE A 93 9.66 10.06 -14.78
CA ILE A 93 8.69 11.01 -15.33
C ILE A 93 8.72 12.27 -14.48
N ARG A 94 9.01 13.40 -15.10
CA ARG A 94 8.93 14.73 -14.47
C ARG A 94 7.53 15.29 -14.68
N CYS A 95 6.84 15.56 -13.58
CA CYS A 95 5.51 16.15 -13.58
C CYS A 95 5.64 17.64 -13.26
N GLN A 96 5.27 18.51 -14.21
CA GLN A 96 5.29 19.97 -14.06
C GLN A 96 3.91 20.56 -14.40
N VAL A 97 3.50 21.63 -13.69
CA VAL A 97 2.23 22.31 -13.93
C VAL A 97 2.22 22.92 -15.34
N PHE A 98 1.14 22.68 -16.09
CA PHE A 98 0.85 23.25 -17.41
C PHE A 98 1.80 22.89 -18.58
N THR A 99 2.98 22.31 -18.33
CA THR A 99 3.97 21.96 -19.38
C THR A 99 4.15 20.45 -19.59
N MET A 100 3.43 19.62 -18.85
CA MET A 100 3.54 18.16 -18.98
C MET A 100 2.92 17.66 -20.28
N ALA A 101 3.77 17.13 -21.17
CA ALA A 101 3.34 16.38 -22.35
C ALA A 101 2.69 15.04 -21.95
N PRO A 102 1.81 14.47 -22.78
CA PRO A 102 1.25 13.15 -22.52
C PRO A 102 2.38 12.13 -22.44
N ILE A 103 2.43 11.41 -21.33
CA ILE A 103 3.46 10.40 -21.06
C ILE A 103 2.81 9.22 -20.36
N SER A 104 3.41 8.04 -20.45
CA SER A 104 2.90 6.84 -19.82
C SER A 104 4.01 5.97 -19.28
N PHE A 105 3.70 5.07 -18.36
CA PHE A 105 4.58 3.93 -18.06
C PHE A 105 3.77 2.64 -18.11
N ALA A 106 4.47 1.53 -18.30
CA ALA A 106 3.86 0.22 -18.42
C ALA A 106 4.30 -0.67 -17.27
N LEU A 107 3.37 -1.43 -16.73
CA LEU A 107 3.63 -2.59 -15.88
C LEU A 107 3.33 -3.85 -16.68
N TYR A 108 4.23 -4.83 -16.61
CA TYR A 108 4.14 -6.09 -17.32
C TYR A 108 3.88 -7.24 -16.36
N ASN A 109 2.88 -8.05 -16.64
CA ASN A 109 2.60 -9.25 -15.85
C ASN A 109 3.45 -10.42 -16.36
N LYS A 110 4.29 -10.97 -15.48
CA LYS A 110 5.25 -12.05 -15.81
C LYS A 110 4.57 -13.39 -16.14
N GLU A 111 3.37 -13.63 -15.63
CA GLU A 111 2.65 -14.91 -15.80
C GLU A 111 1.70 -14.90 -16.99
N THR A 112 0.98 -13.79 -17.17
CA THR A 112 -0.11 -13.68 -18.16
C THR A 112 0.29 -12.94 -19.44
N MET A 113 1.52 -12.41 -19.50
CA MET A 113 2.01 -11.55 -20.59
C MET A 113 1.14 -10.31 -20.86
N ARG A 114 0.28 -9.95 -19.89
CA ARG A 114 -0.57 -8.75 -19.96
C ARG A 114 0.26 -7.52 -19.64
N ARG A 115 -0.07 -6.41 -20.29
CA ARG A 115 0.57 -5.12 -20.09
C ARG A 115 -0.49 -4.12 -19.64
N ARG A 116 -0.24 -3.37 -18.57
CA ARG A 116 -1.10 -2.25 -18.17
C ARG A 116 -0.34 -0.96 -18.28
N ASN A 117 -0.90 0.00 -19.02
CA ASN A 117 -0.28 1.30 -19.19
C ASN A 117 -0.95 2.32 -18.28
N VAL A 118 -0.17 2.99 -17.44
CA VAL A 118 -0.60 4.17 -16.71
C VAL A 118 -0.29 5.37 -17.59
N VAL A 119 -1.34 6.02 -18.11
CA VAL A 119 -1.24 7.11 -19.08
C VAL A 119 -1.67 8.41 -18.43
N PHE A 120 -0.76 9.39 -18.43
CA PHE A 120 -1.01 10.73 -17.91
C PHE A 120 -1.56 11.63 -19.01
N GLN A 121 -2.64 12.35 -18.68
CA GLN A 121 -3.23 13.33 -19.59
C GLN A 121 -2.37 14.59 -19.69
N LEU A 122 -2.59 15.35 -20.77
CA LEU A 122 -1.90 16.61 -21.06
C LEU A 122 -2.05 17.58 -19.88
N GLY A 123 -0.94 18.19 -19.45
CA GLY A 123 -0.90 19.03 -18.24
C GLY A 123 -0.85 18.25 -16.92
N GLY A 124 -0.82 16.92 -16.96
CA GLY A 124 -0.69 16.03 -15.79
C GLY A 124 -1.90 16.02 -14.86
N GLY A 125 -3.06 16.52 -15.31
CA GLY A 125 -4.24 16.71 -14.46
C GLY A 125 -4.82 15.42 -13.88
N THR A 126 -4.71 14.33 -14.63
CA THR A 126 -5.26 13.02 -14.27
C THR A 126 -4.51 11.91 -15.01
N PHE A 127 -4.72 10.67 -14.59
CA PHE A 127 -4.20 9.48 -15.23
C PHE A 127 -5.32 8.47 -15.50
N HIS A 128 -5.11 7.58 -16.46
CA HIS A 128 -5.97 6.43 -16.71
C HIS A 128 -5.11 5.18 -16.87
N VAL A 129 -5.69 4.02 -16.60
CA VAL A 129 -5.03 2.72 -16.73
C VAL A 129 -5.64 1.99 -17.92
N ASP A 130 -4.85 1.83 -18.98
CA ASP A 130 -5.24 1.05 -20.16
C ASP A 130 -4.82 -0.42 -19.99
N PRO A 131 -5.69 -1.38 -20.38
CA PRO A 131 -5.45 -2.82 -20.28
C PRO A 131 -4.51 -3.40 -21.34
#